data_AF-A0A9D2HL41-F1
#
_entry.id   AF-A0A9D2HL41-F1
#
_cell.length_a   1.000
_cell.length_b   1.000
_cell.length_c   1.000
_cell.angle_alpha   90.00
_cell.angle_beta   90.00
_cell.angle_gamma   90.00
#
_symmetry.space_group_name_H-M   'P 1'
#
loop_
_entity.id
_entity.type
_entity.pdbx_description
1 polymer ?
#
loop_
_entity_poly.entity_id
_entity_poly.type
_entity_poly.pdbx_seq_one_letter_code
_entity_poly.pdbx_strand_id
1 'polypeptide(L)'
;MKQRYVCLLFSLIIMLAGCSAIPHKETDIREPEYDLTLESTVEQEDCFVCGSPPGGLLDYYYKFDSIGIIYWPVLTVIDTGVRTYDDNGNETLGGDSSGTRISSFGEGNGSIVYNPWPERGISEAKIYLGDADGLDCESLTEQLCQSCLDKVCGFYTGHVNSDDGAYLASTRYALIDFATGELYTLSNPYRGYSIRDYIVRYDFDEQGDNGKYIDLLVVYAPERM
;
A
#
# COMPACT_ATOMS: atom_id res chain seq x y z
N MET A 1 0.17 -42.36 -87.64
CA MET A 1 -0.28 -43.77 -87.65
C MET A 1 0.73 -44.61 -86.89
N LYS A 2 0.26 -45.64 -86.14
CA LYS A 2 0.95 -46.50 -85.15
C LYS A 2 1.08 -45.85 -83.76
N GLN A 3 0.77 -46.47 -82.61
CA GLN A 3 0.25 -47.79 -82.19
C GLN A 3 -0.03 -47.60 -80.67
N ARG A 4 -1.29 -47.51 -80.22
CA ARG A 4 -2.09 -48.48 -79.43
C ARG A 4 -1.44 -49.15 -78.19
N TYR A 5 -2.29 -49.27 -77.15
CA TYR A 5 -2.26 -50.15 -75.96
C TYR A 5 -1.55 -49.54 -74.71
N VAL A 6 -1.98 -49.67 -73.45
CA VAL A 6 -2.99 -50.51 -72.77
C VAL A 6 -3.16 -50.04 -71.29
N CYS A 7 -4.33 -50.31 -70.70
CA CYS A 7 -4.68 -50.55 -69.27
C CYS A 7 -3.97 -49.86 -68.09
N LEU A 8 -4.80 -49.18 -67.26
CA LEU A 8 -5.17 -49.58 -65.88
C LEU A 8 -4.03 -49.98 -64.91
N LEU A 9 -3.85 -49.19 -63.83
CA LEU A 9 -3.95 -49.59 -62.39
C LEU A 9 -3.01 -48.77 -61.45
N PHE A 10 -3.62 -48.36 -60.33
CA PHE A 10 -3.08 -48.28 -58.96
C PHE A 10 -2.04 -47.22 -58.53
N SER A 11 -2.55 -46.36 -57.63
CA SER A 11 -1.99 -46.01 -56.31
C SER A 11 -0.64 -45.29 -56.21
N LEU A 12 -0.68 -44.05 -55.69
CA LEU A 12 0.13 -43.72 -54.52
C LEU A 12 -0.57 -42.66 -53.66
N ILE A 13 -0.95 -43.11 -52.46
CA ILE A 13 -1.39 -42.33 -51.32
C ILE A 13 -0.17 -41.64 -50.71
N ILE A 14 -0.25 -40.33 -50.45
CA ILE A 14 0.47 -39.72 -49.32
C ILE A 14 -0.53 -38.84 -48.57
N MET A 15 -0.90 -39.34 -47.39
CA MET A 15 -1.76 -38.72 -46.39
C MET A 15 -1.10 -37.47 -45.83
N LEU A 16 -1.84 -36.35 -45.82
CA LEU A 16 -1.58 -35.23 -44.93
C LEU A 16 -2.04 -35.62 -43.52
N ALA A 17 -1.15 -36.16 -42.70
CA ALA A 17 -1.37 -36.29 -41.27
C ALA A 17 -1.14 -34.92 -40.62
N GLY A 18 -2.24 -34.20 -40.35
CA GLY A 18 -2.22 -33.02 -39.50
C GLY A 18 -1.78 -33.39 -38.09
N CYS A 19 -0.81 -32.65 -37.56
CA CYS A 19 -0.50 -32.67 -36.14
C CYS A 19 -1.73 -32.15 -35.39
N SER A 20 -2.41 -33.04 -34.66
CA SER A 20 -3.38 -32.62 -33.66
C SER A 20 -2.60 -32.14 -32.44
N ALA A 21 -2.55 -30.81 -32.25
CA ALA A 21 -2.09 -30.24 -30.99
C ALA A 21 -3.09 -30.66 -29.90
N ILE A 22 -2.57 -31.35 -28.89
CA ILE A 22 -3.31 -31.65 -27.67
C ILE A 22 -3.63 -30.31 -27.00
N PRO A 23 -4.89 -30.01 -26.64
CA PRO A 23 -5.19 -28.86 -25.83
C PRO A 23 -4.58 -29.10 -24.45
N HIS A 24 -3.48 -28.39 -24.14
CA HIS A 24 -3.06 -28.18 -22.77
C HIS A 24 -4.21 -27.42 -22.09
N LYS A 25 -5.00 -28.15 -21.30
CA LYS A 25 -5.85 -27.54 -20.30
C LYS A 25 -4.90 -27.06 -19.20
N GLU A 26 -4.44 -25.83 -19.34
CA GLU A 26 -3.86 -25.09 -18.22
C GLU A 26 -4.96 -25.02 -17.16
N THR A 27 -4.89 -25.92 -16.19
CA THR A 27 -5.63 -25.76 -14.95
C THR A 27 -5.01 -24.55 -14.29
N ASP A 28 -5.69 -23.41 -14.39
CA ASP A 28 -5.45 -22.23 -13.56
C ASP A 28 -5.69 -22.65 -12.11
N ILE A 29 -4.68 -23.27 -11.49
CA ILE A 29 -4.64 -23.49 -10.05
C ILE A 29 -4.28 -22.13 -9.48
N ARG A 30 -5.23 -21.20 -9.44
CA ARG A 30 -5.09 -20.03 -8.58
C ARG A 30 -4.97 -20.56 -7.17
N GLU A 31 -3.89 -20.20 -6.48
CA GLU A 31 -3.82 -20.40 -5.05
C GLU A 31 -5.07 -19.76 -4.43
N PRO A 32 -5.67 -20.41 -3.40
CA PRO A 32 -6.84 -19.85 -2.75
C PRO A 32 -6.49 -18.47 -2.20
N GLU A 33 -7.33 -17.49 -2.51
CA GLU A 33 -7.20 -16.13 -1.99
C GLU A 33 -7.16 -16.19 -0.46
N TYR A 34 -6.10 -15.65 0.14
CA TYR A 34 -6.00 -15.52 1.58
C TYR A 34 -7.08 -14.56 2.07
N ASP A 35 -7.91 -15.05 2.98
CA ASP A 35 -8.98 -14.29 3.61
C ASP A 35 -8.78 -14.29 5.13
N LEU A 36 -9.04 -13.14 5.75
CA LEU A 36 -8.88 -12.91 7.18
C LEU A 36 -10.16 -12.27 7.71
N THR A 37 -10.84 -12.98 8.60
CA THR A 37 -12.02 -12.46 9.29
C THR A 37 -11.70 -12.29 10.77
N LEU A 38 -11.88 -11.08 11.29
CA LEU A 38 -11.71 -10.74 12.70
C LEU A 38 -12.91 -9.92 13.17
N GLU A 39 -13.25 -10.05 14.45
CA GLU A 39 -14.31 -9.26 15.08
C GLU A 39 -13.66 -8.20 15.99
N SER A 40 -14.10 -6.96 15.82
CA SER A 40 -13.72 -5.86 16.70
C SER A 40 -14.49 -5.93 18.01
N THR A 41 -13.81 -5.56 19.09
CA THR A 41 -14.41 -5.35 20.42
C THR A 41 -14.68 -3.87 20.72
N VAL A 42 -14.40 -2.99 19.75
CA VAL A 42 -14.39 -1.54 19.88
C VAL A 42 -15.58 -0.94 19.15
N GLU A 43 -16.35 -0.12 19.87
CA GLU A 43 -17.41 0.68 19.28
C GLU A 43 -16.84 1.88 18.51
N GLN A 44 -17.67 2.51 17.67
CA GLN A 44 -17.20 3.57 16.78
C GLN A 44 -16.61 4.77 17.54
N GLU A 45 -17.17 5.13 18.69
CA GLU A 45 -16.74 6.28 19.50
C GLU A 45 -15.34 6.10 20.11
N ASP A 46 -14.98 4.84 20.41
CA ASP A 46 -13.71 4.47 21.02
C ASP A 46 -12.65 4.03 19.97
N CYS A 47 -12.98 4.11 18.68
CA CYS A 47 -12.07 3.73 17.60
C CYS A 47 -10.87 4.69 17.51
N PHE A 48 -9.65 4.15 17.46
CA PHE A 48 -8.43 4.94 17.29
C PHE A 48 -8.49 5.85 16.06
N VAL A 49 -9.04 5.36 14.94
CA VAL A 49 -9.13 6.12 13.69
C VAL A 49 -10.34 7.06 13.72
N CYS A 50 -11.56 6.54 13.56
CA CYS A 50 -12.73 7.39 13.33
C CYS A 50 -13.45 7.88 14.59
N GLY A 51 -12.98 7.48 15.77
CA GLY A 51 -13.52 7.88 17.07
C GLY A 51 -12.63 8.91 17.76
N SER A 52 -12.85 9.08 19.06
CA SER A 52 -12.07 9.98 19.92
C SER A 52 -11.76 9.31 21.27
N PRO A 53 -11.05 8.17 21.28
CA PRO A 53 -10.77 7.44 22.50
C PRO A 53 -9.90 8.29 23.46
N PRO A 54 -10.04 8.09 24.78
CA PRO A 54 -9.21 8.79 25.76
C PRO A 54 -7.71 8.63 25.48
N GLY A 55 -7.01 9.75 25.30
CA GLY A 55 -5.57 9.75 24.98
C GLY A 55 -5.22 9.52 23.52
N GLY A 56 -6.22 9.36 22.63
CA GLY A 56 -6.03 9.37 21.19
C GLY A 56 -5.48 10.71 20.69
N LEU A 57 -4.57 10.65 19.72
CA LEU A 57 -3.95 11.84 19.13
C LEU A 57 -4.58 12.26 17.80
N LEU A 58 -5.47 11.45 17.21
CA LEU A 58 -6.00 11.75 15.88
C LEU A 58 -6.91 12.99 15.85
N ASP A 59 -7.67 13.27 16.92
CA ASP A 59 -8.43 14.52 17.07
C ASP A 59 -7.57 15.79 16.91
N TYR A 60 -6.29 15.71 17.32
CA TYR A 60 -5.36 16.82 17.12
C TYR A 60 -5.02 16.98 15.64
N TYR A 61 -4.72 15.88 14.94
CA TYR A 61 -4.33 15.91 13.54
C TYR A 61 -5.51 16.20 12.59
N TYR A 62 -6.75 15.87 12.96
CA TYR A 62 -7.95 16.15 12.15
C TYR A 62 -8.26 17.63 11.94
N LYS A 63 -7.55 18.51 12.65
CA LYS A 63 -7.58 19.95 12.39
C LYS A 63 -6.75 20.34 11.16
N PHE A 64 -5.92 19.44 10.64
CA PHE A 64 -4.96 19.71 9.58
C PHE A 64 -5.50 19.21 8.26
N ASP A 65 -5.43 20.07 7.24
CA ASP A 65 -5.58 19.62 5.86
C ASP A 65 -4.21 19.13 5.37
N SER A 66 -3.82 17.92 5.77
CA SER A 66 -2.53 17.30 5.46
C SER A 66 -2.67 15.78 5.35
N ILE A 67 -1.58 15.14 4.91
CA ILE A 67 -1.46 13.68 4.85
C ILE A 67 -0.55 13.22 5.99
N GLY A 68 -0.98 12.22 6.73
CA GLY A 68 -0.21 11.55 7.77
C GLY A 68 0.22 10.15 7.40
N ILE A 69 1.13 9.60 8.20
CA ILE A 69 1.51 8.19 8.21
C ILE A 69 1.14 7.61 9.57
N ILE A 70 0.46 6.47 9.58
CA ILE A 70 0.21 5.67 10.76
C ILE A 70 1.15 4.49 10.76
N TYR A 71 1.80 4.25 11.90
CA TYR A 71 2.49 3.01 12.21
C TYR A 71 1.65 2.21 13.23
N TRP A 72 1.01 1.16 12.74
CA TRP A 72 0.00 0.40 13.48
C TRP A 72 0.48 -0.27 14.77
N PRO A 73 1.67 -0.90 14.84
CA PRO A 73 2.07 -1.69 16.01
C PRO A 73 2.07 -0.96 17.34
N VAL A 74 2.24 0.37 17.32
CA VAL A 74 2.18 1.23 18.52
C VAL A 74 1.27 2.44 18.30
N LEU A 75 0.39 2.37 17.30
CA LEU A 75 -0.60 3.42 16.97
C LEU A 75 0.01 4.83 16.88
N THR A 76 1.22 4.93 16.32
CA THR A 76 1.90 6.22 16.16
C THR A 76 1.41 6.91 14.90
N VAL A 77 1.08 8.20 15.02
CA VAL A 77 0.70 9.06 13.90
C VAL A 77 1.77 10.12 13.68
N ILE A 78 2.21 10.26 12.43
CA ILE A 78 3.19 11.24 12.00
C ILE A 78 2.57 12.09 10.90
N ASP A 79 2.49 13.41 11.09
CA ASP A 79 2.22 14.34 9.99
C ASP A 79 3.42 14.37 9.04
N THR A 80 3.18 14.21 7.75
CA THR A 80 4.25 14.31 6.73
C THR A 80 4.85 15.71 6.69
N GLY A 81 4.11 16.74 7.11
CA GLY A 81 4.57 18.11 7.06
C GLY A 81 4.63 18.67 5.64
N VAL A 82 3.95 18.02 4.67
CA VAL A 82 3.77 18.57 3.32
C VAL A 82 3.11 19.95 3.36
N ARG A 83 2.31 20.20 4.39
CA ARG A 83 1.79 21.50 4.81
C ARG A 83 1.98 21.62 6.33
N THR A 84 2.04 22.83 6.84
CA THR A 84 2.31 23.10 8.26
C THR A 84 1.19 23.85 8.92
N TYR A 85 0.87 23.47 10.16
CA TYR A 85 -0.24 24.01 10.94
C TYR A 85 0.21 24.37 12.36
N ASP A 86 -0.43 25.38 12.95
CA ASP A 86 -0.34 25.62 14.39
C ASP A 86 -1.23 24.64 15.19
N ASP A 87 -1.14 24.65 16.52
CA ASP A 87 -1.91 23.76 17.41
C ASP A 87 -3.44 23.94 17.29
N ASN A 88 -3.90 25.04 16.69
CA ASN A 88 -5.31 25.35 16.46
C ASN A 88 -5.79 24.92 15.07
N GLY A 89 -4.91 24.39 14.22
CA GLY A 89 -5.23 23.98 12.84
C GLY A 89 -5.18 25.12 11.83
N ASN A 90 -4.57 26.26 12.16
CA ASN A 90 -4.36 27.32 11.17
C ASN A 90 -3.10 27.02 10.38
N GLU A 91 -3.20 27.05 9.04
CA GLU A 91 -2.04 26.86 8.18
C GLU A 91 -1.01 27.98 8.41
N THR A 92 0.25 27.58 8.57
CA THR A 92 1.37 28.50 8.77
C THR A 92 2.33 28.37 7.60
N LEU A 93 2.50 29.46 6.86
CA LEU A 93 3.47 29.57 5.77
C LEU A 93 4.63 30.44 6.27
N GLY A 94 5.58 29.86 7.00
CA GLY A 94 6.72 30.60 7.51
C GLY A 94 7.25 30.07 8.83
N GLY A 95 8.27 29.23 8.72
CA GLY A 95 9.12 28.77 9.81
C GLY A 95 10.24 27.93 9.23
N ASP A 96 11.34 27.76 9.97
CA ASP A 96 12.47 26.84 9.68
C ASP A 96 12.03 25.35 9.72
N SER A 97 10.90 25.06 9.10
CA SER A 97 10.20 23.78 9.08
C SER A 97 10.82 22.80 8.10
N SER A 98 11.69 23.29 7.20
CA SER A 98 12.57 22.48 6.37
C SER A 98 13.70 21.90 7.22
N GLY A 99 13.59 20.63 7.56
CA GLY A 99 14.62 19.94 8.33
C GLY A 99 14.32 18.45 8.44
N THR A 100 15.36 17.63 8.51
CA THR A 100 15.21 16.18 8.67
C THR A 100 14.58 15.86 10.01
N ARG A 101 13.45 15.17 9.97
CA ARG A 101 12.74 14.64 11.14
C ARG A 101 12.85 13.12 11.14
N ILE A 102 12.96 12.54 12.33
CA ILE A 102 13.17 11.10 12.50
C ILE A 102 12.22 10.59 13.57
N SER A 103 11.51 9.52 13.26
CA SER A 103 10.72 8.73 14.22
C SER A 103 11.21 7.30 14.17
N SER A 104 11.73 6.78 15.28
CA SER A 104 12.17 5.38 15.43
C SER A 104 11.23 4.66 16.37
N PHE A 105 10.92 3.40 16.05
CA PHE A 105 9.95 2.60 16.80
C PHE A 105 10.62 1.53 17.69
N GLY A 106 11.91 1.70 17.99
CA GLY A 106 12.69 0.78 18.82
C GLY A 106 13.47 -0.27 18.02
N GLU A 107 14.22 -1.09 18.75
CA GLU A 107 15.10 -2.12 18.17
C GLU A 107 14.30 -3.19 17.40
N GLY A 108 14.77 -3.57 16.21
CA GLY A 108 14.12 -4.53 15.31
C GLY A 108 12.84 -4.01 14.61
N ASN A 109 12.30 -2.88 15.06
CA ASN A 109 11.23 -2.18 14.38
C ASN A 109 11.76 -1.22 13.31
N GLY A 110 10.84 -0.60 12.59
CA GLY A 110 11.18 0.35 11.56
C GLY A 110 11.48 1.76 12.08
N SER A 111 11.68 2.66 11.12
CA SER A 111 11.78 4.10 11.38
C SER A 111 11.32 4.89 10.17
N ILE A 112 10.94 6.14 10.39
CA ILE A 112 10.59 7.10 9.33
C ILE A 112 11.53 8.28 9.44
N VAL A 113 12.28 8.52 8.37
CA VAL A 113 13.08 9.73 8.18
C VAL A 113 12.38 10.57 7.12
N TYR A 114 12.01 11.81 7.42
CA TYR A 114 11.27 12.64 6.47
C TYR A 114 11.78 14.08 6.44
N ASN A 115 11.71 14.66 5.26
CA ASN A 115 12.22 15.98 4.91
C ASN A 115 11.07 16.81 4.32
N PRO A 116 10.27 17.49 5.15
CA PRO A 116 9.17 18.34 4.69
C PRO A 116 9.68 19.68 4.17
N TRP A 117 9.18 20.09 3.01
CA TRP A 117 9.42 21.38 2.34
C TRP A 117 8.04 22.06 2.13
N PRO A 118 7.37 22.48 3.21
CA PRO A 118 5.99 22.94 3.17
C PRO A 118 5.80 24.21 2.33
N GLU A 119 6.82 25.06 2.22
CA GLU A 119 6.82 26.24 1.35
C GLU A 119 6.71 25.89 -0.14
N ARG A 120 6.97 24.63 -0.49
CA ARG A 120 6.79 24.08 -1.83
C ARG A 120 5.68 23.03 -1.90
N GLY A 121 5.01 22.75 -0.78
CA GLY A 121 4.02 21.70 -0.71
C GLY A 121 4.61 20.31 -0.98
N ILE A 122 5.84 20.02 -0.54
CA ILE A 122 6.51 18.74 -0.80
C ILE A 122 6.91 18.11 0.52
N SER A 123 6.79 16.79 0.64
CA SER A 123 7.45 16.02 1.68
C SER A 123 7.98 14.71 1.11
N GLU A 124 9.24 14.43 1.42
CA GLU A 124 9.89 13.16 1.11
C GLU A 124 10.09 12.38 2.41
N ALA A 125 9.70 11.11 2.43
CA ALA A 125 9.89 10.23 3.57
C ALA A 125 10.55 8.93 3.12
N LYS A 126 11.49 8.45 3.92
CA LYS A 126 12.12 7.15 3.80
C LYS A 126 11.77 6.32 5.01
N ILE A 127 11.01 5.25 4.79
CA ILE A 127 10.52 4.38 5.83
C ILE A 127 11.37 3.11 5.82
N TYR A 128 12.21 2.92 6.83
CA TYR A 128 12.84 1.63 7.06
C TYR A 128 11.83 0.67 7.68
N LEU A 129 11.65 -0.52 7.11
CA LEU A 129 10.63 -1.46 7.56
C LEU A 129 10.99 -2.21 8.84
N GLY A 130 12.28 -2.24 9.21
CA GLY A 130 12.79 -3.08 10.30
C GLY A 130 12.91 -4.55 9.88
N ASP A 131 13.13 -5.40 10.86
CA ASP A 131 13.31 -6.85 10.67
C ASP A 131 12.05 -7.66 11.05
N ALA A 132 11.00 -6.98 11.52
CA ALA A 132 9.78 -7.61 11.95
C ALA A 132 8.91 -8.11 10.78
N ASP A 133 8.03 -9.06 11.08
CA ASP A 133 7.03 -9.60 10.15
C ASP A 133 5.96 -8.55 9.77
N GLY A 134 4.92 -9.00 9.05
CA GLY A 134 3.78 -8.17 8.69
C GLY A 134 2.98 -7.60 9.86
N LEU A 135 1.90 -6.89 9.51
CA LEU A 135 0.95 -6.40 10.48
C LEU A 135 0.27 -7.54 11.26
N ASP A 136 0.31 -7.46 12.59
CA ASP A 136 -0.51 -8.29 13.47
C ASP A 136 -1.92 -7.69 13.58
N CYS A 137 -2.83 -8.20 12.76
CA CYS A 137 -4.22 -7.76 12.73
C CYS A 137 -5.02 -8.09 13.98
N GLU A 138 -4.67 -9.15 14.73
CA GLU A 138 -5.37 -9.50 15.96
C GLU A 138 -5.18 -8.41 17.02
N SER A 139 -3.98 -7.84 17.10
CA SER A 139 -3.67 -6.73 18.02
C SER A 139 -4.54 -5.47 17.81
N LEU A 140 -5.16 -5.32 16.64
CA LEU A 140 -5.99 -4.17 16.30
C LEU A 140 -7.48 -4.35 16.67
N THR A 141 -7.90 -5.55 17.06
CA THR A 141 -9.31 -5.86 17.42
C THR A 141 -9.79 -5.12 18.67
N GLU A 142 -8.87 -4.68 19.52
CA GLU A 142 -9.11 -3.87 20.72
C GLU A 142 -8.85 -2.38 20.50
N GLN A 143 -8.53 -1.95 19.28
CA GLN A 143 -8.14 -0.57 18.96
C GLN A 143 -8.99 0.07 17.86
N LEU A 144 -9.53 -0.74 16.94
CA LEU A 144 -10.27 -0.27 15.77
C LEU A 144 -11.69 -0.80 15.79
N CYS A 145 -12.68 0.05 15.52
CA CYS A 145 -14.04 -0.42 15.23
C CYS A 145 -14.07 -1.29 13.97
N GLN A 146 -15.13 -2.09 13.80
CA GLN A 146 -15.20 -3.10 12.74
C GLN A 146 -14.88 -2.55 11.35
N SER A 147 -15.45 -1.41 10.95
CA SER A 147 -15.19 -0.84 9.62
C SER A 147 -13.73 -0.43 9.40
N CYS A 148 -13.06 0.07 10.43
CA CYS A 148 -11.64 0.44 10.36
C CYS A 148 -10.75 -0.81 10.39
N LEU A 149 -11.10 -1.79 11.22
CA LEU A 149 -10.40 -3.08 11.29
C LEU A 149 -10.44 -3.81 9.95
N ASP A 150 -11.64 -3.96 9.36
CA ASP A 150 -11.85 -4.59 8.06
C ASP A 150 -11.01 -3.91 6.98
N LYS A 151 -10.96 -2.57 7.00
CA LYS A 151 -10.18 -1.80 6.03
C LYS A 151 -8.68 -2.01 6.19
N VAL A 152 -8.16 -1.92 7.41
CA VAL A 152 -6.72 -2.06 7.68
C VAL A 152 -6.25 -3.50 7.44
N CYS A 153 -7.02 -4.49 7.88
CA CYS A 153 -6.70 -5.89 7.65
C CYS A 153 -6.94 -6.31 6.19
N GLY A 154 -7.85 -5.63 5.49
CA GLY A 154 -7.97 -5.72 4.03
C GLY A 154 -6.71 -5.28 3.28
N PHE A 155 -5.93 -4.34 3.83
CA PHE A 155 -4.62 -3.98 3.25
C PHE A 155 -3.61 -5.12 3.41
N TYR A 156 -3.60 -5.77 4.56
CA TYR A 156 -2.75 -6.92 4.83
C TYR A 156 -3.10 -8.10 3.90
N THR A 157 -4.38 -8.49 3.82
CA THR A 157 -4.83 -9.57 2.93
C THR A 157 -4.54 -9.24 1.46
N GLY A 158 -4.81 -8.01 1.04
CA GLY A 158 -4.51 -7.53 -0.31
C GLY A 158 -3.02 -7.63 -0.67
N HIS A 159 -2.13 -7.41 0.30
CA HIS A 159 -0.70 -7.61 0.11
C HIS A 159 -0.31 -9.08 0.01
N VAL A 160 -0.80 -9.93 0.92
CA VAL A 160 -0.54 -11.38 0.91
C VAL A 160 -0.96 -11.99 -0.44
N ASN A 161 -2.09 -11.54 -0.98
CA ASN A 161 -2.63 -11.99 -2.27
C ASN A 161 -1.93 -11.39 -3.50
N SER A 162 -0.92 -10.52 -3.32
CA SER A 162 -0.22 -9.84 -4.42
C SER A 162 1.09 -10.53 -4.87
N ASP A 163 1.36 -11.75 -4.38
CA ASP A 163 2.56 -12.56 -4.65
C ASP A 163 3.91 -11.91 -4.29
N ASP A 164 3.92 -10.86 -3.48
CA ASP A 164 5.12 -10.18 -3.00
C ASP A 164 5.25 -10.32 -1.48
N GLY A 165 5.84 -11.44 -1.04
CA GLY A 165 6.17 -11.64 0.37
C GLY A 165 7.38 -10.82 0.85
N ALA A 166 8.12 -10.17 -0.06
CA ALA A 166 9.35 -9.48 0.33
C ALA A 166 9.04 -8.23 1.15
N TYR A 167 7.94 -7.54 0.89
CA TYR A 167 7.59 -6.29 1.55
C TYR A 167 6.41 -6.41 2.53
N LEU A 168 6.19 -7.59 3.12
CA LEU A 168 5.08 -7.82 4.05
C LEU A 168 5.08 -6.83 5.23
N ALA A 169 6.25 -6.43 5.72
CA ALA A 169 6.40 -5.43 6.78
C ALA A 169 5.86 -4.02 6.40
N SER A 170 5.65 -3.73 5.10
CA SER A 170 5.00 -2.48 4.65
C SER A 170 3.56 -2.36 5.12
N THR A 171 2.87 -3.48 5.36
CA THR A 171 1.47 -3.53 5.86
C THR A 171 1.33 -2.91 7.26
N ARG A 172 2.44 -2.75 7.99
CA ARG A 172 2.49 -2.08 9.31
C ARG A 172 2.31 -0.55 9.20
N TYR A 173 2.32 -0.01 7.98
CA TYR A 173 2.21 1.40 7.69
C TYR A 173 1.00 1.70 6.80
N ALA A 174 0.33 2.80 7.06
CA ALA A 174 -0.72 3.33 6.20
C ALA A 174 -0.62 4.85 6.11
N LEU A 175 -1.14 5.42 5.02
CA LEU A 175 -1.42 6.84 4.95
C LEU A 175 -2.79 7.12 5.54
N ILE A 176 -2.95 8.32 6.08
CA ILE A 176 -4.24 8.86 6.49
C ILE A 176 -4.41 10.28 5.92
N ASP A 177 -5.55 10.54 5.29
CA ASP A 177 -5.98 11.89 4.99
C ASP A 177 -6.61 12.50 6.24
N PHE A 178 -5.94 13.45 6.87
CA PHE A 178 -6.44 14.05 8.11
C PHE A 178 -7.75 14.82 7.91
N ALA A 179 -8.05 15.32 6.72
CA ALA A 179 -9.30 16.04 6.48
C ALA A 179 -10.53 15.11 6.46
N THR A 180 -10.34 13.83 6.13
CA THR A 180 -11.45 12.88 5.91
C THR A 180 -11.39 11.65 6.81
N GLY A 181 -10.25 11.37 7.44
CA GLY A 181 -9.97 10.13 8.16
C GLY A 181 -9.74 8.93 7.24
N GLU A 182 -9.69 9.13 5.92
CA GLU A 182 -9.58 8.04 4.95
C GLU A 182 -8.18 7.44 4.94
N LEU A 183 -8.11 6.11 5.08
CA LEU A 183 -6.87 5.34 5.09
C LEU A 183 -6.48 4.83 3.71
N TYR A 184 -5.17 4.77 3.44
CA TYR A 184 -4.61 4.19 2.22
C TYR A 184 -3.41 3.32 2.56
N THR A 185 -3.26 2.17 1.89
CA THR A 185 -2.13 1.29 2.17
C THR A 185 -0.80 1.82 1.62
N LEU A 186 0.31 1.51 2.29
CA LEU A 186 1.66 1.64 1.73
C LEU A 186 2.22 0.27 1.28
N SER A 187 1.34 -0.69 1.05
CA SER A 187 1.63 -2.05 0.58
C SER A 187 1.16 -2.26 -0.87
N ASN A 188 1.56 -3.38 -1.49
CA ASN A 188 0.96 -3.84 -2.76
C ASN A 188 -0.57 -3.94 -2.73
N PRO A 189 -1.24 -3.86 -3.90
CA PRO A 189 -0.68 -3.68 -5.25
C PRO A 189 -0.45 -2.21 -5.64
N TYR A 190 -0.65 -1.28 -4.72
CA TYR A 190 -0.62 0.16 -5.02
C TYR A 190 0.81 0.73 -4.96
N ARG A 191 1.02 1.86 -5.64
CA ARG A 191 2.30 2.62 -5.66
C ARG A 191 2.10 4.14 -5.63
N GLY A 192 0.86 4.58 -5.40
CA GLY A 192 0.54 6.00 -5.36
C GLY A 192 -0.95 6.26 -5.42
N TYR A 193 -1.31 7.48 -5.06
CA TYR A 193 -2.68 7.93 -4.90
C TYR A 193 -2.81 9.38 -5.38
N SER A 194 -4.01 9.74 -5.83
CA SER A 194 -4.45 11.13 -5.89
C SER A 194 -5.50 11.29 -4.79
N ILE A 195 -5.11 11.96 -3.71
CA ILE A 195 -5.93 12.17 -2.51
C ILE A 195 -6.29 13.64 -2.50
N ARG A 196 -7.48 14.01 -2.98
CA ARG A 196 -7.87 15.43 -3.13
C ARG A 196 -6.78 16.20 -3.92
N ASP A 197 -6.21 17.24 -3.31
CA ASP A 197 -5.12 18.07 -3.87
C ASP A 197 -3.72 17.48 -3.62
N TYR A 198 -3.60 16.25 -3.12
CA TYR A 198 -2.32 15.59 -2.84
C TYR A 198 -2.03 14.50 -3.87
N ILE A 199 -0.84 14.56 -4.47
CA ILE A 199 -0.28 13.48 -5.27
C ILE A 199 0.70 12.73 -4.39
N VAL A 200 0.40 11.47 -4.12
CA VAL A 200 1.27 10.57 -3.36
C VAL A 200 1.86 9.53 -4.29
N ARG A 201 3.16 9.30 -4.18
CA ARG A 201 3.87 8.20 -4.85
C ARG A 201 4.77 7.52 -3.86
N TYR A 202 4.88 6.21 -3.96
CA TYR A 202 5.90 5.48 -3.24
C TYR A 202 6.43 4.32 -4.05
N ASP A 203 7.65 3.93 -3.76
CA ASP A 203 8.24 2.70 -4.27
C ASP A 203 8.94 1.94 -3.14
N PHE A 204 9.21 0.67 -3.41
CA PHE A 204 10.00 -0.16 -2.52
C PHE A 204 11.46 -0.14 -2.96
N ASP A 205 12.34 -0.05 -1.96
CA ASP A 205 13.78 -0.06 -2.20
C ASP A 205 14.49 -1.00 -1.23
N GLU A 206 15.58 -1.59 -1.69
CA GLU A 206 16.43 -2.48 -0.92
C GLU A 206 17.85 -1.92 -0.90
N GLN A 207 18.37 -1.66 0.30
CA GLN A 207 19.69 -1.04 0.49
C GLN A 207 20.52 -1.78 1.53
N GLY A 208 21.85 -1.80 1.30
CA GLY A 208 22.81 -2.37 2.24
C GLY A 208 22.61 -3.87 2.47
N ASP A 209 22.64 -4.31 3.72
CA ASP A 209 22.49 -5.71 4.15
C ASP A 209 21.03 -6.19 4.07
N ASN A 210 20.40 -6.07 2.89
CA ASN A 210 18.99 -6.38 2.61
C ASN A 210 17.98 -5.54 3.44
N GLY A 211 18.37 -4.33 3.83
CA GLY A 211 17.46 -3.40 4.50
C GLY A 211 16.35 -2.98 3.53
N LYS A 212 15.09 -3.16 3.92
CA LYS A 212 13.94 -2.84 3.08
C LYS A 212 13.33 -1.50 3.46
N TYR A 213 13.02 -0.70 2.45
CA TYR A 213 12.55 0.66 2.59
C TYR A 213 11.32 0.93 1.74
N ILE A 214 10.55 1.93 2.17
CA ILE A 214 9.58 2.62 1.32
C ILE A 214 10.11 4.04 1.10
N ASP A 215 10.30 4.41 -0.16
CA ASP A 215 10.57 5.80 -0.55
C ASP A 215 9.24 6.45 -0.91
N LEU A 216 8.77 7.37 -0.08
CA LEU A 216 7.47 8.03 -0.17
C LEU A 216 7.66 9.51 -0.53
N LEU A 217 6.90 9.97 -1.53
CA LEU A 217 6.80 11.35 -1.95
C LEU A 217 5.33 11.80 -1.83
N VAL A 218 5.11 12.90 -1.11
CA VAL A 218 3.82 13.58 -1.00
C VAL A 218 3.97 14.99 -1.57
N VAL A 219 3.12 15.35 -2.53
CA VAL A 219 3.10 16.68 -3.16
C VAL A 219 1.71 17.26 -3.05
N TYR A 220 1.58 18.44 -2.45
CA TYR A 220 0.39 19.27 -2.50
C TYR A 220 0.36 20.05 -3.82
N ALA A 221 -0.65 19.76 -4.63
CA ALA A 221 -0.85 20.26 -5.98
C ALA A 221 -2.32 20.68 -6.18
N PRO A 222 -2.74 21.81 -5.57
CA PRO A 222 -4.13 22.27 -5.64
C PRO A 222 -4.53 22.72 -7.05
N GLU A 223 -5.83 22.73 -7.32
CA GLU A 223 -6.38 23.27 -8.56
C GLU A 223 -5.89 24.71 -8.81
N ARG A 224 -5.47 24.99 -10.05
CA ARG A 224 -5.06 26.33 -10.47
C ARG A 224 -6.31 27.16 -10.78
N MET A 225 -6.58 28.13 -9.92
CA MET A 225 -7.62 29.16 -10.14
C MET A 225 -7.12 30.30 -11.03
#